data_AF-E4XIV0-F1
#
_entry.id   AF-E4XIV0-F1
#
_cell.length_a   1.000
_cell.length_b   1.000
_cell.length_c   1.000
_cell.angle_alpha   90.00
_cell.angle_beta   90.00
_cell.angle_gamma   90.00
#
_symmetry.space_group_name_H-M   'P 1'
#
loop_
_entity.id
_entity.type
_entity.pdbx_description
1 polymer ?
#
loop_
_entity_poly.entity_id
_entity_poly.type
_entity_poly.pdbx_seq_one_letter_code
_entity_poly.pdbx_strand_id
1 'polypeptide(L)'
;MELFDYSSPFVDTIKCIVTEQVNGPTLEDFLEDSHAMSRMLSEQEGFIMCAQLVSAVAFCHSRSIVHRSVYPSNIWVKSDGISIKLGDFSSAKQIQETITHRTKNPLMRARRHRQGMRMRHIFNFDRAPESGNDVQRLTFNADSWTIGVCLSYISAGYHPFWGESQDERLRHYETYQRRPERLDNGLDPLVARCLIVDPEMRIQNACLMKENVVLKPFIHKLELGIKPIFLAEQFERNDDIELLQQELQMARSQNQESVTT
;
A
#
# COMPACT_ATOMS: atom_id res chain seq x y z
N MET A 1 -10.74 28.55 -7.34
CA MET A 1 -11.49 28.47 -6.07
C MET A 1 -10.91 29.55 -5.17
N GLU A 2 -11.65 30.64 -4.98
CA GLU A 2 -11.23 31.74 -4.11
C GLU A 2 -11.66 31.42 -2.68
N LEU A 3 -10.72 31.47 -1.74
CA LEU A 3 -10.97 31.21 -0.33
C LEU A 3 -11.06 32.56 0.39
N PHE A 4 -12.24 32.89 0.92
CA PHE A 4 -12.43 34.07 1.77
C PHE A 4 -12.13 33.69 3.22
N ASP A 5 -11.16 34.37 3.83
CA ASP A 5 -10.84 34.26 5.25
C ASP A 5 -11.79 35.16 6.06
N TYR A 6 -12.82 34.55 6.67
CA TYR A 6 -13.67 35.21 7.66
C TYR A 6 -13.20 34.83 9.05
N SER A 7 -12.11 35.44 9.52
CA SER A 7 -11.72 35.37 10.93
C SER A 7 -12.52 36.38 11.75
N SER A 8 -13.61 35.91 12.38
CA SER A 8 -14.28 36.62 13.47
C SER A 8 -13.60 36.26 14.80
N PRO A 9 -13.27 37.23 15.66
CA PRO A 9 -12.54 36.98 16.93
C PRO A 9 -13.33 36.23 18.01
N PHE A 10 -14.55 35.77 17.72
CA PHE A 10 -15.45 35.11 18.68
C PHE A 10 -15.86 33.67 18.29
N VAL A 11 -15.24 33.08 17.27
CA VAL A 11 -15.57 31.72 16.82
C VAL A 11 -14.30 30.88 16.85
N ASP A 12 -14.34 29.74 17.54
CA ASP A 12 -13.29 28.73 17.48
C ASP A 12 -12.91 28.50 16.01
N THR A 13 -11.66 28.78 15.66
CA THR A 13 -11.19 28.68 14.27
C THR A 13 -11.18 27.20 13.86
N ILE A 14 -12.23 26.76 13.16
CA ILE A 14 -12.26 25.41 12.58
C ILE A 14 -11.27 25.37 11.43
N LYS A 15 -10.27 24.49 11.54
CA LYS A 15 -9.36 24.19 10.44
C LYS A 15 -9.96 23.08 9.59
N CYS A 16 -10.17 23.36 8.30
CA CYS A 16 -10.69 22.40 7.33
C CYS A 16 -9.59 22.04 6.32
N ILE A 17 -9.59 20.79 5.86
CA ILE A 17 -8.77 20.36 4.71
C ILE A 17 -9.74 20.04 3.58
N VAL A 18 -9.57 20.69 2.43
CA VAL A 18 -10.33 20.40 1.22
C VAL A 18 -9.50 19.47 0.35
N THR A 19 -10.01 18.27 0.08
CA THR A 19 -9.40 17.27 -0.80
C THR A 19 -10.33 16.94 -1.95
N GLU A 20 -9.85 16.19 -2.93
CA GLU A 20 -10.75 15.60 -3.91
C GLU A 20 -11.75 14.65 -3.23
N GLN A 21 -12.94 14.55 -3.83
CA GLN A 21 -13.92 13.55 -3.45
C GLN A 21 -13.69 12.29 -4.28
N VAL A 22 -13.49 11.15 -3.61
CA VAL A 22 -13.47 9.84 -4.26
C VAL A 22 -14.84 9.22 -4.14
N ASN A 23 -15.48 8.96 -5.28
CA ASN A 23 -16.78 8.29 -5.32
C ASN A 23 -16.57 6.77 -5.33
N GLY A 24 -16.78 6.14 -4.17
CA GLY A 24 -16.74 4.70 -3.97
C GLY A 24 -16.41 4.33 -2.52
N PRO A 25 -16.45 3.03 -2.17
CA PRO A 25 -16.14 2.55 -0.82
C PRO A 25 -14.64 2.58 -0.51
N THR A 26 -14.29 2.36 0.75
CA THR A 26 -12.91 2.00 1.10
C THR A 26 -12.58 0.59 0.58
N LEU A 27 -11.31 0.25 0.49
CA LEU A 27 -10.87 -1.09 0.09
C LEU A 27 -11.33 -2.15 1.09
N GLU A 28 -11.41 -1.77 2.38
CA GLU A 28 -11.96 -2.62 3.44
C GLU A 28 -13.43 -2.97 3.12
N ASP A 29 -14.28 -1.95 3.00
CA ASP A 29 -15.72 -2.14 2.73
C ASP A 29 -15.93 -2.85 1.38
N PHE A 30 -15.16 -2.50 0.35
CA PHE A 30 -15.26 -3.10 -0.98
C PHE A 30 -15.02 -4.62 -0.98
N LEU A 31 -14.03 -5.08 -0.21
CA LEU A 31 -13.69 -6.49 -0.13
C LEU A 31 -14.65 -7.26 0.78
N GLU A 32 -15.14 -6.64 1.85
CA GLU A 32 -16.21 -7.20 2.69
C GLU A 32 -17.50 -7.40 1.89
N ASP A 33 -17.94 -6.37 1.17
CA ASP A 33 -19.13 -6.43 0.31
C ASP A 33 -18.97 -7.46 -0.81
N SER A 34 -17.79 -7.52 -1.44
CA SER A 34 -17.49 -8.52 -2.48
C SER A 34 -17.60 -9.94 -1.92
N HIS A 35 -17.05 -10.19 -0.72
CA HIS A 35 -17.15 -11.49 -0.05
C HIS A 35 -18.61 -11.85 0.30
N ALA A 36 -19.36 -10.90 0.85
CA ALA A 36 -20.79 -11.08 1.17
C ALA A 36 -21.63 -11.42 -0.08
N MET A 37 -21.27 -10.86 -1.23
CA MET A 37 -21.92 -11.13 -2.52
C MET A 37 -21.35 -12.36 -3.26
N SER A 38 -20.44 -13.14 -2.65
CA SER A 38 -19.74 -14.27 -3.29
C SER A 38 -19.00 -13.89 -4.57
N ARG A 39 -18.59 -12.63 -4.71
CA ARG A 39 -17.76 -12.12 -5.79
C ARG A 39 -16.32 -12.07 -5.31
N MET A 40 -15.44 -12.85 -5.93
CA MET A 40 -14.00 -12.73 -5.69
C MET A 40 -13.37 -11.86 -6.77
N LEU A 41 -12.36 -11.09 -6.41
CA LEU A 41 -11.48 -10.49 -7.42
C LEU A 41 -10.78 -11.59 -8.18
N SER A 42 -10.74 -11.47 -9.50
CA SER A 42 -9.80 -12.21 -10.33
C SER A 42 -8.36 -11.87 -9.94
N GLU A 43 -7.42 -12.76 -10.23
CA GLU A 43 -6.00 -12.52 -9.96
C GLU A 43 -5.52 -11.22 -10.63
N GLN A 44 -5.97 -10.99 -11.86
CA GLN A 44 -5.60 -9.83 -12.63
C GLN A 44 -6.14 -8.53 -12.03
N GLU A 45 -7.40 -8.49 -11.60
CA GLU A 45 -7.94 -7.34 -10.88
C GLU A 45 -7.11 -7.07 -9.61
N GLY A 46 -6.80 -8.14 -8.86
CA GLY A 46 -5.95 -8.07 -7.69
C GLY A 46 -4.56 -7.50 -7.99
N PHE A 47 -3.91 -7.95 -9.06
CA PHE A 47 -2.59 -7.47 -9.47
C PHE A 47 -2.62 -6.00 -9.89
N ILE A 48 -3.65 -5.57 -10.62
CA ILE A 48 -3.82 -4.18 -11.02
C ILE A 48 -4.01 -3.27 -9.79
N MET A 49 -4.82 -3.68 -8.82
CA MET A 49 -5.00 -2.93 -7.56
C MET A 49 -3.69 -2.90 -6.74
N CYS A 50 -2.99 -4.04 -6.63
CA CYS A 50 -1.70 -4.13 -5.95
C CYS A 50 -0.63 -3.23 -6.61
N ALA A 51 -0.57 -3.22 -7.94
CA ALA A 51 0.36 -2.40 -8.71
C ALA A 51 0.12 -0.90 -8.49
N GLN A 52 -1.15 -0.46 -8.48
CA GLN A 52 -1.50 0.92 -8.16
C GLN A 52 -1.07 1.30 -6.74
N LEU A 53 -1.27 0.43 -5.75
CA LEU A 53 -0.91 0.68 -4.36
C LEU A 53 0.61 0.84 -4.20
N VAL A 54 1.37 -0.12 -4.74
CA VAL A 54 2.84 -0.09 -4.72
C VAL A 54 3.36 1.15 -5.43
N SER A 55 2.80 1.50 -6.60
CA SER A 55 3.17 2.69 -7.35
C SER A 55 2.92 3.99 -6.55
N ALA A 56 1.74 4.12 -5.94
CA ALA A 56 1.37 5.29 -5.13
C ALA A 56 2.30 5.49 -3.92
N VAL A 57 2.63 4.42 -3.19
CA VAL A 57 3.54 4.52 -2.05
C VAL A 57 4.99 4.72 -2.51
N ALA A 58 5.42 4.09 -3.60
CA ALA A 58 6.74 4.34 -4.19
C ALA A 58 6.93 5.80 -4.62
N PHE A 59 5.88 6.43 -5.15
CA PHE A 59 5.87 7.86 -5.44
C PHE A 59 6.12 8.72 -4.18
N CYS A 60 5.54 8.34 -3.05
CA CYS A 60 5.78 8.99 -1.76
C CYS A 60 7.23 8.77 -1.28
N HIS A 61 7.68 7.51 -1.28
CA HIS A 61 9.01 7.12 -0.80
C HIS A 61 10.13 7.77 -1.62
N SER A 62 9.98 7.90 -2.94
CA SER A 62 10.95 8.60 -3.81
C SER A 62 11.09 10.10 -3.52
N ARG A 63 10.16 10.69 -2.73
CA ARG A 63 10.20 12.08 -2.25
C ARG A 63 10.52 12.18 -0.76
N SER A 64 11.02 11.08 -0.21
CA SER A 64 11.32 10.91 1.21
C SER A 64 10.11 11.11 2.12
N ILE A 65 8.91 10.76 1.65
CA ILE A 65 7.67 10.79 2.45
C ILE A 65 7.31 9.38 2.87
N VAL A 66 7.16 9.15 4.17
CA VAL A 66 6.56 7.94 4.75
C VAL A 66 5.11 8.24 5.07
N HIS A 67 4.19 7.38 4.64
CA HIS A 67 2.75 7.55 4.82
C HIS A 67 2.30 7.21 6.24
N ARG A 68 2.78 6.09 6.80
CA ARG A 68 2.51 5.56 8.15
C ARG A 68 1.08 5.12 8.43
N SER A 69 0.24 5.05 7.40
CA SER A 69 -1.19 4.73 7.54
C SER A 69 -1.75 4.06 6.28
N VAL A 70 -0.94 3.23 5.62
CA VAL A 70 -1.35 2.47 4.43
C VAL A 70 -2.15 1.25 4.88
N TYR A 71 -3.46 1.41 5.06
CA TYR A 71 -4.39 0.35 5.48
C TYR A 71 -5.59 0.28 4.53
N PRO A 72 -6.33 -0.84 4.48
CA PRO A 72 -7.50 -0.96 3.61
C PRO A 72 -8.54 0.16 3.83
N SER A 73 -8.77 0.61 5.06
CA SER A 73 -9.69 1.72 5.38
C SER A 73 -9.25 3.08 4.82
N ASN A 74 -7.97 3.24 4.49
CA ASN A 74 -7.36 4.47 3.97
C ASN A 74 -7.12 4.41 2.45
N ILE A 75 -7.52 3.32 1.81
CA ILE A 75 -7.46 3.14 0.37
C ILE A 75 -8.89 3.18 -0.13
N TRP A 76 -9.18 3.99 -1.14
CA TRP A 76 -10.50 4.13 -1.73
C TRP A 76 -10.56 3.40 -3.06
N VAL A 77 -11.61 2.64 -3.28
CA VAL A 77 -11.90 2.01 -4.57
C VAL A 77 -12.87 2.92 -5.32
N LYS A 78 -12.55 3.26 -6.56
CA LYS A 78 -13.41 4.13 -7.38
C LYS A 78 -14.60 3.33 -7.93
N SER A 79 -15.57 4.06 -8.46
CA SER A 79 -16.79 3.49 -9.06
C SER A 79 -16.56 2.50 -10.22
N ASP A 80 -15.38 2.45 -10.81
CA ASP A 80 -15.01 1.44 -11.82
C ASP A 80 -14.62 0.08 -11.21
N GLY A 81 -14.56 -0.02 -9.88
CA GLY A 81 -14.28 -1.26 -9.15
C GLY A 81 -12.82 -1.72 -9.18
N ILE A 82 -11.94 -1.01 -9.89
CA ILE A 82 -10.56 -1.45 -10.15
C ILE A 82 -9.54 -0.34 -9.84
N SER A 83 -9.89 0.92 -10.08
CA SER A 83 -9.00 2.03 -9.78
C SER A 83 -9.01 2.31 -8.28
N ILE A 84 -7.82 2.50 -7.70
CA ILE A 84 -7.69 2.82 -6.27
C ILE A 84 -7.02 4.17 -6.05
N LYS A 85 -7.28 4.77 -4.89
CA LYS A 85 -6.62 5.98 -4.41
C LYS A 85 -6.21 5.83 -2.95
N LEU A 86 -4.93 6.03 -2.69
CA LEU A 86 -4.40 6.14 -1.33
C LEU A 86 -4.77 7.51 -0.74
N GLY A 87 -5.36 7.51 0.45
CA GLY A 87 -5.78 8.71 1.17
C GLY A 87 -5.22 8.77 2.60
N ASP A 88 -5.63 9.80 3.33
CA ASP A 88 -5.27 10.06 4.74
C ASP A 88 -3.75 10.18 5.01
N PHE A 89 -3.21 11.33 4.61
CA PHE A 89 -1.84 11.76 4.91
C PHE A 89 -1.72 12.47 6.26
N SER A 90 -2.70 12.39 7.16
CA SER A 90 -2.66 13.05 8.48
C SER A 90 -1.47 12.60 9.32
N SER A 91 -1.04 11.35 9.11
CA SER A 91 0.14 10.74 9.72
C SER A 91 1.35 10.78 8.80
N ALA A 92 1.30 11.29 7.59
CA ALA A 92 2.48 11.28 6.72
C ALA A 92 3.60 12.17 7.26
N LYS A 93 4.85 11.81 6.99
CA LYS A 93 6.02 12.58 7.40
C LYS A 93 7.11 12.55 6.35
N GLN A 94 7.61 13.73 6.01
CA GLN A 94 8.83 13.85 5.23
C GLN A 94 10.04 13.57 6.14
N ILE A 95 10.87 12.62 5.73
CA ILE A 95 12.15 12.32 6.35
C ILE A 95 13.20 13.14 5.63
N GLN A 96 13.86 14.05 6.34
CA GLN A 96 15.07 14.68 5.84
C GLN A 96 16.21 13.66 5.93
N GLU A 97 17.05 13.55 4.89
CA GLU A 97 18.33 12.84 4.90
C GLU A 97 19.33 13.54 5.84
N THR A 98 18.99 13.72 7.11
CA THR A 98 20.02 13.96 8.12
C THR A 98 20.49 12.59 8.55
N ILE A 99 21.63 12.19 7.97
CA ILE A 99 22.52 11.12 8.41
C ILE A 99 22.22 10.79 9.87
N THR A 100 21.70 9.58 10.12
CA THR A 100 21.33 9.04 11.43
C THR A 100 22.58 8.76 12.28
N HIS A 101 23.37 9.79 12.56
CA HIS A 101 24.16 9.90 13.77
C HIS A 101 23.59 11.07 14.57
N ARG A 102 22.51 10.84 15.33
CA ARG A 102 22.25 11.60 16.56
C ARG A 102 21.18 10.95 17.44
N THR A 103 21.70 10.35 18.50
CA THR A 103 21.24 10.35 19.89
C THR A 103 19.83 9.85 20.20
N LYS A 104 19.80 8.65 20.77
CA LYS A 104 18.81 8.16 21.73
C LYS A 104 18.37 9.28 22.68
N ASN A 105 17.14 9.78 22.52
CA ASN A 105 16.52 10.66 23.51
C ASN A 105 15.11 10.13 23.83
N PRO A 106 14.88 9.48 25.00
CA PRO A 106 13.70 8.66 25.27
C PRO A 106 12.50 9.45 25.83
N LEU A 107 12.18 10.63 25.28
CA LEU A 107 11.12 11.49 25.84
C LEU A 107 10.21 12.09 24.76
N MET A 108 9.35 11.25 24.18
CA MET A 108 8.01 11.67 23.75
C MET A 108 7.03 10.51 23.92
N ARG A 109 6.33 10.49 25.06
CA ARG A 109 5.14 9.63 25.24
C ARG A 109 4.03 10.18 24.34
N ALA A 110 3.65 9.41 23.33
CA ALA A 110 2.56 9.75 22.44
C ALA A 110 1.24 9.91 23.21
N ARG A 111 0.63 11.11 23.13
CA ARG A 111 -0.77 11.33 23.50
C ARG A 111 -1.65 10.45 22.61
N ARG A 112 -2.30 9.45 23.20
CA ARG A 112 -3.31 8.62 22.54
C ARG A 112 -4.56 9.47 22.31
N HIS A 113 -4.82 9.89 21.08
CA HIS A 113 -6.15 10.31 20.68
C HIS A 113 -6.96 9.05 20.40
N ARG A 114 -7.88 8.71 21.32
CA ARG A 114 -8.92 7.69 21.10
C ARG A 114 -10.12 8.40 20.47
N GLN A 115 -10.42 8.14 19.21
CA GLN A 115 -11.74 8.40 18.63
C GLN A 115 -12.12 7.32 17.62
N GLY A 116 -13.40 6.96 17.63
CA GLY A 116 -14.08 6.23 16.55
C GLY A 116 -13.99 4.71 16.65
N MET A 117 -15.03 4.08 17.19
CA MET A 117 -15.07 2.66 17.49
C MET A 117 -16.04 1.96 16.54
N ARG A 118 -15.51 1.25 15.54
CA ARG A 118 -16.09 0.10 14.81
C ARG A 118 -14.94 -0.67 14.11
N MET A 119 -15.05 -2.00 14.10
CA MET A 119 -14.02 -3.03 13.81
C MET A 119 -12.72 -2.98 14.66
N ARG A 120 -12.85 -3.28 15.97
CA ARG A 120 -11.80 -3.17 17.00
C ARG A 120 -10.67 -4.21 16.98
N HIS A 121 -10.70 -5.25 16.14
CA HIS A 121 -9.80 -6.40 16.30
C HIS A 121 -8.64 -6.47 15.29
N ILE A 122 -8.72 -5.76 14.15
CA ILE A 122 -7.74 -5.88 13.04
C ILE A 122 -6.65 -4.79 13.11
N PHE A 123 -7.03 -3.55 13.49
CA PHE A 123 -6.11 -2.39 13.58
C PHE A 123 -4.79 -2.60 14.34
N ASN A 124 -4.74 -3.53 15.30
CA ASN A 124 -3.50 -3.80 16.02
C ASN A 124 -2.50 -4.59 15.17
N PHE A 125 -2.97 -5.46 14.28
CA PHE A 125 -2.15 -6.35 13.46
C PHE A 125 -1.75 -5.74 12.11
N ASP A 126 -2.42 -4.68 11.69
CA ASP A 126 -2.04 -3.97 10.47
C ASP A 126 -0.74 -3.18 10.63
N ARG A 127 -0.38 -2.81 11.86
CA ARG A 127 0.84 -2.05 12.16
C ARG A 127 2.07 -2.93 12.14
N ALA A 128 3.19 -2.37 11.68
CA ALA A 128 4.48 -3.04 11.80
C ALA A 128 4.87 -3.23 13.29
N PRO A 129 5.44 -4.37 13.69
CA PRO A 129 5.76 -4.69 15.10
C PRO A 129 6.57 -3.62 15.82
N GLU A 130 7.50 -2.97 15.12
CA GLU A 130 8.36 -1.92 15.68
C GLU A 130 7.64 -0.60 15.95
N SER A 131 6.47 -0.37 15.34
CA SER A 131 5.72 0.90 15.42
C SER A 131 5.25 1.22 16.85
N GLY A 132 5.19 0.23 17.75
CA GLY A 132 4.84 0.42 19.16
C GLY A 132 6.02 0.82 20.06
N ASN A 133 7.26 0.54 19.66
CA ASN A 133 8.43 0.57 20.54
C ASN A 133 9.42 1.70 20.24
N ASP A 134 9.49 2.21 19.00
CA ASP A 134 10.46 3.25 18.63
C ASP A 134 9.85 4.28 17.67
N VAL A 135 9.13 5.27 18.22
CA VAL A 135 8.48 6.36 17.46
C VAL A 135 9.49 7.19 16.64
N GLN A 136 10.80 7.02 16.89
CA GLN A 136 11.86 7.76 16.21
C GLN A 136 12.45 7.04 14.99
N ARG A 137 12.21 5.73 14.81
CA ARG A 137 12.56 5.03 13.56
C ARG A 137 11.40 5.14 12.57
N LEU A 138 11.28 6.32 12.00
CA LEU A 138 10.42 6.55 10.83
C LEU A 138 11.09 5.87 9.65
N THR A 139 10.52 4.79 9.15
CA THR A 139 11.18 3.99 8.13
C THR A 139 10.20 3.63 7.02
N PHE A 140 10.67 3.72 5.77
CA PHE A 140 9.94 3.22 4.61
C PHE A 140 9.60 1.71 4.72
N ASN A 141 10.34 0.97 5.53
CA ASN A 141 10.07 -0.44 5.81
C ASN A 141 8.84 -0.65 6.73
N ALA A 142 8.41 0.36 7.50
CA ALA A 142 7.15 0.29 8.24
C ALA A 142 5.95 0.32 7.28
N ASP A 143 5.96 1.23 6.31
CA ASP A 143 4.97 1.23 5.21
C ASP A 143 5.04 -0.07 4.39
N SER A 144 6.22 -0.69 4.31
CA SER A 144 6.37 -1.97 3.60
C SER A 144 5.61 -3.11 4.26
N TRP A 145 5.54 -3.15 5.60
CA TRP A 145 4.68 -4.10 6.31
C TRP A 145 3.21 -3.90 5.98
N THR A 146 2.74 -2.65 6.08
CA THR A 146 1.33 -2.32 5.90
C THR A 146 0.91 -2.53 4.44
N ILE A 147 1.80 -2.28 3.47
CA ILE A 147 1.63 -2.72 2.07
C ILE A 147 1.46 -4.24 2.01
N GLY A 148 2.32 -5.02 2.67
CA GLY A 148 2.22 -6.49 2.69
C GLY A 148 0.87 -7.01 3.17
N VAL A 149 0.29 -6.35 4.20
CA VAL A 149 -1.06 -6.65 4.69
C VAL A 149 -2.10 -6.39 3.60
N CYS A 150 -2.07 -5.21 2.98
CA CYS A 150 -2.98 -4.86 1.89
C CYS A 150 -2.85 -5.81 0.69
N LEU A 151 -1.62 -6.16 0.28
CA LEU A 151 -1.37 -7.09 -0.81
C LEU A 151 -1.99 -8.46 -0.52
N SER A 152 -1.84 -8.98 0.70
CA SER A 152 -2.49 -10.23 1.12
C SER A 152 -4.02 -10.13 1.08
N TYR A 153 -4.56 -9.01 1.53
CA TYR A 153 -6.01 -8.78 1.57
C TYR A 153 -6.61 -8.75 0.16
N ILE A 154 -5.96 -8.02 -0.76
CA ILE A 154 -6.38 -7.88 -2.16
C ILE A 154 -6.23 -9.22 -2.90
N SER A 155 -5.09 -9.89 -2.77
CA SER A 155 -4.75 -11.02 -3.64
C SER A 155 -5.29 -12.37 -3.15
N ALA A 156 -5.51 -12.52 -1.84
CA ALA A 156 -6.00 -13.77 -1.25
C ALA A 156 -7.43 -13.63 -0.69
N GLY A 157 -7.96 -12.41 -0.58
CA GLY A 157 -9.28 -12.13 -0.01
C GLY A 157 -9.34 -12.27 1.51
N TYR A 158 -8.19 -12.35 2.18
CA TYR A 158 -8.13 -12.50 3.63
C TYR A 158 -6.91 -11.83 4.26
N HIS A 159 -7.04 -11.51 5.54
CA HIS A 159 -5.97 -10.93 6.35
C HIS A 159 -4.81 -11.92 6.56
N PRO A 160 -3.53 -11.48 6.51
CA PRO A 160 -2.40 -12.40 6.64
C PRO A 160 -2.26 -13.02 8.03
N PHE A 161 -2.73 -12.33 9.07
CA PHE A 161 -2.74 -12.83 10.45
C PHE A 161 -4.11 -13.39 10.79
N TRP A 162 -4.14 -14.67 11.16
CA TRP A 162 -5.35 -15.48 11.21
C TRP A 162 -5.44 -16.31 12.49
N GLY A 163 -6.59 -16.89 12.74
CA GLY A 163 -6.86 -17.65 13.96
C GLY A 163 -8.18 -17.26 14.58
N GLU A 164 -8.79 -18.20 15.29
CA GLU A 164 -10.08 -18.01 15.96
C GLU A 164 -9.90 -17.13 17.21
N SER A 165 -8.81 -17.37 17.94
CA SER A 165 -8.45 -16.61 19.15
C SER A 165 -7.54 -15.42 18.86
N GLN A 166 -7.58 -14.43 19.76
CA GLN A 166 -6.67 -13.29 19.69
C GLN A 166 -5.21 -13.73 19.86
N ASP A 167 -4.94 -14.69 20.73
CA ASP A 167 -3.58 -15.19 20.99
C ASP A 167 -3.00 -15.93 19.79
N GLU A 168 -3.84 -16.65 19.03
CA GLU A 168 -3.41 -17.29 17.79
C GLU A 168 -3.04 -16.28 16.71
N ARG A 169 -3.88 -15.27 16.50
CA ARG A 169 -3.57 -14.15 15.61
C ARG A 169 -2.28 -13.44 16.02
N LEU A 170 -2.07 -13.25 17.32
CA LEU A 170 -0.86 -12.65 17.85
C LEU A 170 0.38 -13.51 17.59
N ARG A 171 0.31 -14.83 17.77
CA ARG A 171 1.43 -15.73 17.41
C ARG A 171 1.78 -15.64 15.93
N HIS A 172 0.77 -15.66 15.06
CA HIS A 172 0.99 -15.51 13.62
C HIS A 172 1.53 -14.12 13.26
N TYR A 173 1.18 -13.07 14.01
CA TYR A 173 1.72 -11.73 13.85
C TYR A 173 3.19 -11.64 14.28
N GLU A 174 3.53 -12.14 15.47
CA GLU A 174 4.88 -12.06 16.05
C GLU A 174 5.91 -12.92 15.32
N THR A 175 5.47 -13.98 14.66
CA THR A 175 6.37 -14.91 13.94
C THR A 175 6.21 -14.88 12.43
N TYR A 176 5.24 -14.13 11.91
CA TYR A 176 4.74 -14.20 10.53
C TYR A 176 4.67 -15.64 10.00
N GLN A 177 3.59 -16.34 10.34
CA GLN A 177 3.29 -17.65 9.74
C GLN A 177 2.34 -17.50 8.58
N ARG A 178 2.73 -18.04 7.42
CA ARG A 178 1.90 -18.02 6.22
C ARG A 178 0.65 -18.87 6.43
N ARG A 179 -0.48 -18.41 5.88
CA ARG A 179 -1.71 -19.22 5.79
C ARG A 179 -1.51 -20.45 4.89
N PRO A 180 -2.09 -21.61 5.25
CA PRO A 180 -2.08 -22.81 4.41
C PRO A 180 -2.89 -22.66 3.11
N GLU A 181 -4.03 -21.96 3.13
CA GLU A 181 -5.01 -21.90 2.03
C GLU A 181 -4.67 -20.83 0.97
N ARG A 182 -3.38 -20.66 0.65
CA ARG A 182 -2.91 -19.56 -0.20
C ARG A 182 -2.93 -19.91 -1.69
N LEU A 183 -3.37 -18.96 -2.50
CA LEU A 183 -3.31 -19.03 -3.95
C LEU A 183 -1.88 -18.71 -4.38
N ASP A 184 -1.20 -19.63 -5.08
CA ASP A 184 0.16 -19.44 -5.60
C ASP A 184 0.14 -18.51 -6.82
N ASN A 185 -0.15 -17.23 -6.57
CA ASN A 185 -0.39 -16.20 -7.57
C ASN A 185 0.86 -15.35 -7.86
N GLY A 186 2.05 -15.82 -7.47
CA GLY A 186 3.33 -15.14 -7.70
C GLY A 186 3.58 -13.88 -6.85
N LEU A 187 2.58 -13.35 -6.11
CA LEU A 187 2.78 -12.27 -5.13
C LEU A 187 3.26 -12.78 -3.76
N ASP A 188 3.16 -14.07 -3.50
CA ASP A 188 3.59 -14.74 -2.28
C ASP A 188 5.00 -14.39 -1.81
N PRO A 189 6.02 -14.42 -2.69
CA PRO A 189 7.37 -14.05 -2.30
C PRO A 189 7.47 -12.57 -1.91
N LEU A 190 6.70 -11.69 -2.56
CA LEU A 190 6.70 -10.25 -2.22
C LEU A 190 6.03 -10.01 -0.87
N VAL A 191 4.84 -10.57 -0.65
CA VAL A 191 4.13 -10.45 0.63
C VAL A 191 4.98 -10.98 1.78
N ALA A 192 5.67 -12.10 1.58
CA ALA A 192 6.56 -12.64 2.59
C ALA A 192 7.76 -11.74 2.91
N ARG A 193 8.32 -11.03 1.92
CA ARG A 193 9.38 -10.04 2.14
C ARG A 193 8.88 -8.77 2.84
N CYS A 194 7.61 -8.42 2.65
CA CYS A 194 6.95 -7.32 3.34
C CYS A 194 6.67 -7.63 4.81
N LEU A 195 6.28 -8.87 5.12
CA LEU A 195 5.84 -9.30 6.45
C LEU A 195 6.98 -9.94 7.28
N ILE A 196 8.24 -9.65 6.95
CA ILE A 196 9.37 -9.98 7.82
C ILE A 196 9.28 -9.13 9.09
N VAL A 197 9.29 -9.79 10.24
CA VAL A 197 9.15 -9.13 11.55
C VAL A 197 10.32 -8.19 11.83
N ASP A 198 11.55 -8.62 11.55
CA ASP A 198 12.74 -7.78 11.67
C ASP A 198 12.75 -6.68 10.57
N PRO A 199 12.64 -5.39 10.92
CA PRO A 199 12.57 -4.30 9.94
C PRO A 199 13.86 -4.14 9.12
N GLU A 200 15.02 -4.54 9.63
CA GLU A 200 16.30 -4.44 8.89
C GLU A 200 16.38 -5.50 7.78
N MET A 201 15.71 -6.63 7.97
CA MET A 201 15.63 -7.72 6.99
C MET A 201 14.43 -7.58 6.05
N ARG A 202 13.42 -6.79 6.44
CA ARG A 202 12.23 -6.48 5.64
C ARG A 202 12.61 -5.73 4.37
N ILE A 203 11.81 -5.85 3.31
CA ILE A 203 11.99 -5.00 2.13
C ILE A 203 11.95 -3.52 2.52
N GLN A 204 12.97 -2.77 2.07
CA GLN A 204 13.28 -1.49 2.69
C GLN A 204 12.37 -0.34 2.25
N ASN A 205 11.76 -0.41 1.07
CA ASN A 205 10.82 0.61 0.58
C ASN A 205 9.98 0.08 -0.59
N ALA A 206 8.87 0.77 -0.88
CA ALA A 206 8.01 0.48 -2.02
C ALA A 206 8.68 0.64 -3.39
N CYS A 207 9.73 1.45 -3.55
CA CYS A 207 10.44 1.57 -4.82
C CYS A 207 11.07 0.23 -5.23
N LEU A 208 11.60 -0.54 -4.27
CA LEU A 208 12.11 -1.89 -4.51
C LEU A 208 11.02 -2.90 -4.86
N MET A 209 9.77 -2.67 -4.44
CA MET A 209 8.64 -3.55 -4.75
C MET A 209 8.20 -3.43 -6.20
N LYS A 210 8.45 -2.27 -6.85
CA LYS A 210 8.15 -2.07 -8.28
C LYS A 210 8.85 -3.10 -9.19
N GLU A 211 9.98 -3.64 -8.74
CA GLU A 211 10.76 -4.63 -9.48
C GLU A 211 10.21 -6.06 -9.36
N ASN A 212 9.12 -6.27 -8.63
CA ASN A 212 8.47 -7.58 -8.56
C ASN A 212 7.98 -8.01 -9.96
N VAL A 213 8.28 -9.26 -10.33
CA VAL A 213 8.00 -9.81 -11.67
C VAL A 213 6.52 -9.79 -12.06
N VAL A 214 5.61 -9.93 -11.09
CA VAL A 214 4.15 -9.91 -11.32
C VAL A 214 3.66 -8.48 -11.47
N LEU A 215 4.07 -7.57 -10.57
CA LEU A 215 3.55 -6.20 -10.56
C LEU A 215 4.20 -5.30 -11.61
N LYS A 216 5.48 -5.53 -11.96
CA LYS A 216 6.27 -4.66 -12.82
C LYS A 216 5.60 -4.35 -14.17
N PRO A 217 5.02 -5.32 -14.92
CA PRO A 217 4.34 -5.03 -16.18
C PRO A 217 3.13 -4.09 -15.99
N PHE A 218 2.32 -4.30 -14.96
CA PHE A 218 1.17 -3.44 -14.66
C PHE A 218 1.62 -2.03 -14.24
N ILE A 219 2.62 -1.94 -13.36
CA ILE A 219 3.17 -0.65 -12.91
C ILE A 219 3.70 0.14 -14.11
N HIS A 220 4.43 -0.50 -15.02
CA HIS A 220 4.94 0.16 -16.21
C HIS A 220 3.82 0.73 -17.09
N LYS A 221 2.77 -0.07 -17.37
CA LYS A 221 1.59 0.40 -18.12
C LYS A 221 0.87 1.56 -17.43
N LEU A 222 0.72 1.51 -16.11
CA LEU A 222 0.14 2.60 -15.32
C LEU A 222 0.99 3.88 -15.41
N GLU A 223 2.32 3.75 -15.39
CA GLU A 223 3.26 4.88 -15.51
C GLU A 223 3.26 5.51 -16.91
N LEU A 224 2.92 4.74 -17.95
CA LEU A 224 2.63 5.25 -19.30
C LEU A 224 1.26 5.95 -19.40
N GLY A 225 0.48 5.97 -18.32
CA GLY A 225 -0.84 6.62 -18.27
C GLY A 225 -2.00 5.73 -18.71
N ILE A 226 -1.79 4.42 -18.91
CA ILE A 226 -2.88 3.48 -19.20
C ILE A 226 -3.75 3.36 -17.96
N LYS A 227 -5.07 3.54 -18.13
CA LYS A 227 -6.02 3.49 -17.01
C LYS A 227 -6.21 2.05 -16.52
N PRO A 228 -6.38 1.82 -15.20
CA PRO A 228 -6.58 0.49 -14.62
C PRO A 228 -7.67 -0.34 -15.29
N ILE A 229 -8.80 0.27 -15.66
CA ILE A 229 -9.91 -0.43 -16.32
C ILE A 229 -9.52 -1.08 -17.65
N PHE A 230 -8.66 -0.43 -18.44
CA PHE A 230 -8.18 -1.00 -19.70
C PHE A 230 -7.19 -2.15 -19.48
N LEU A 231 -6.49 -2.16 -18.34
CA LEU A 231 -5.63 -3.28 -17.97
C LEU A 231 -6.44 -4.51 -17.57
N ALA A 232 -7.66 -4.32 -17.04
CA ALA A 232 -8.59 -5.39 -16.71
C ALA A 232 -9.18 -6.03 -17.98
N GLU A 233 -9.53 -5.21 -18.98
CA GLU A 233 -10.18 -5.66 -20.22
C GLU A 233 -9.22 -6.30 -21.24
N GLN A 234 -7.93 -5.93 -21.26
CA GLN A 234 -7.00 -6.32 -22.34
C GLN A 234 -6.40 -7.73 -22.20
N PHE A 235 -6.23 -8.26 -20.98
CA PHE A 235 -5.59 -9.57 -20.77
C PHE A 235 -6.50 -10.79 -21.00
N GLU A 236 -7.77 -10.60 -21.39
CA GLU A 236 -8.56 -11.70 -21.96
C GLU A 236 -8.03 -12.16 -23.34
N ARG A 237 -7.05 -11.46 -23.92
CA ARG A 237 -6.37 -11.86 -25.16
C ARG A 237 -4.89 -12.16 -24.87
N ASN A 238 -4.54 -13.44 -24.98
CA ASN A 238 -3.17 -13.97 -24.77
C ASN A 238 -2.07 -13.33 -25.64
N ASP A 239 -2.42 -12.50 -26.62
CA ASP A 239 -1.48 -11.91 -27.59
C ASP A 239 -0.62 -10.77 -27.00
N ASP A 240 -1.00 -10.23 -25.83
CA ASP A 240 -0.35 -9.03 -25.28
C ASP A 240 0.96 -9.29 -24.50
N ILE A 241 1.21 -10.54 -24.06
CA ILE A 241 2.46 -10.90 -23.38
C ILE A 241 3.61 -10.97 -24.39
N GLU A 242 3.38 -11.50 -25.59
CA GLU A 242 4.40 -11.50 -26.66
C GLU A 242 4.69 -10.09 -27.16
N LEU A 243 3.66 -9.24 -27.30
CA LEU A 243 3.83 -7.84 -27.70
C LEU A 243 4.64 -7.05 -26.65
N LEU A 244 4.36 -7.25 -25.36
CA LEU A 244 5.14 -6.64 -24.27
C LEU A 244 6.59 -7.13 -24.23
N GLN A 245 6.83 -8.41 -24.52
CA GLN A 245 8.19 -8.96 -24.62
C GLN A 245 8.94 -8.35 -25.80
N GLN A 246 8.28 -8.14 -26.95
CA GLN A 246 8.85 -7.47 -28.12
C GLN A 246 9.16 -6.00 -27.85
N GLU A 247 8.25 -5.26 -27.20
CA GLU A 247 8.47 -3.85 -26.83
C GLU A 247 9.62 -3.70 -25.82
N LEU A 248 9.70 -4.60 -24.83
CA LEU A 248 10.83 -4.66 -23.88
C LEU A 248 12.16 -4.96 -24.56
N GLN A 249 12.15 -5.80 -25.60
CA GLN A 249 13.35 -6.12 -26.36
C GLN A 249 13.79 -4.93 -27.22
N MET A 250 12.85 -4.22 -27.85
CA MET A 250 13.13 -3.01 -28.62
C MET A 250 13.66 -1.86 -27.75
N ALA A 251 13.07 -1.64 -26.56
CA ALA A 251 13.54 -0.61 -25.63
C ALA A 251 14.95 -0.89 -25.08
N ARG A 252 15.32 -2.18 -24.93
CA ARG A 252 16.69 -2.59 -24.53
C ARG A 252 17.70 -2.35 -25.64
N SER A 253 17.32 -2.58 -26.89
CA SER A 253 18.19 -2.32 -28.06
C SER A 253 18.46 -0.83 -28.26
N GLN A 254 17.44 0.03 -28.10
CA GLN A 254 17.59 1.48 -28.23
C GLN A 254 18.47 2.12 -27.14
N ASN A 255 18.49 1.54 -25.93
CA ASN A 255 19.37 1.97 -24.84
C ASN A 255 20.82 1.46 -24.97
N GLN A 256 21.09 0.47 -25.82
CA GLN A 256 22.47 0.02 -26.10
C GLN A 256 23.14 0.85 -27.19
N GLU A 257 22.39 1.27 -28.22
CA GLU A 257 22.92 2.11 -29.30
C GLU A 257 23.31 3.53 -28.83
N SER A 258 22.61 4.05 -27.81
CA SER A 258 22.85 5.39 -27.24
C SER A 258 24.03 5.46 -26.26
N VAL A 259 24.66 4.34 -25.90
CA VAL A 259 25.85 4.29 -25.01
C VAL A 259 27.15 4.11 -25.81
N THR A 260 27.06 3.80 -27.11
CA THR A 260 28.19 3.57 -28.02
C THR A 260 28.49 4.73 -28.97
N THR A 261 27.83 5.89 -28.81
CA THR A 261 28.08 7.11 -29.59
C THR A 261 28.50 8.25 -28.68
#